data_AF-A0A139D3P9-F1
#
_entry.id   AF-A0A139D3P9-F1
#
_cell.length_a   1.000
_cell.length_b   1.000
_cell.length_c   1.000
_cell.angle_alpha   90.00
_cell.angle_beta   90.00
_cell.angle_gamma   90.00
#
_symmetry.space_group_name_H-M   'P 1'
#
loop_
_entity.id
_entity.type
_entity.pdbx_description
1 polymer ?
#
loop_
_entity_poly.entity_id
_entity_poly.type
_entity_poly.pdbx_seq_one_letter_code
_entity_poly.pdbx_strand_id
1 'polypeptide(L)'
;MKNHRDSVEDFERKSLSEIKRGQNHYDLLEAVRLAPSATNGQPWFLVSEAAQIHLYQKSPNFIKKFFYQKMNKIDMGIALAHLWLAVDHLNRDFKIEKLAEVPAEVEGYNYLCTLKL
;
A
#
# COMPACT_ATOMS: atom_id res chain seq x y z
N MET A 1 9.92 15.83 -24.56
CA MET A 1 8.85 15.19 -23.76
C MET A 1 8.64 16.06 -22.53
N LYS A 2 7.42 16.55 -22.28
CA LYS A 2 7.13 17.37 -21.10
C LYS A 2 6.91 16.41 -19.92
N ASN A 3 7.62 16.61 -18.80
CA ASN A 3 7.29 15.87 -17.59
C ASN A 3 5.92 16.32 -17.09
N HIS A 4 5.11 15.34 -16.67
CA HIS A 4 3.78 15.60 -16.12
C HIS A 4 3.79 15.64 -14.58
N ARG A 5 4.95 15.41 -13.96
CA ARG A 5 5.15 15.40 -12.52
C ARG A 5 6.55 15.94 -12.24
N ASP A 6 6.61 17.15 -11.71
CA ASP A 6 7.83 17.85 -11.30
C ASP A 6 7.94 17.92 -9.76
N SER A 7 6.84 17.63 -9.05
CA SER A 7 6.71 17.67 -7.60
C SER A 7 5.79 16.56 -7.06
N VAL A 8 5.74 16.38 -5.74
CA VAL A 8 4.87 15.38 -5.08
C VAL A 8 3.40 15.78 -5.21
N GLU A 9 3.12 17.07 -5.29
CA GLU A 9 1.80 17.67 -5.43
C GLU A 9 1.15 17.37 -6.79
N ASP A 10 1.96 17.08 -7.81
CA ASP A 10 1.46 16.71 -9.14
C ASP A 10 0.85 15.30 -9.19
N PHE A 11 1.02 14.51 -8.13
CA PHE A 11 0.44 13.18 -8.02
C PHE A 11 -1.00 13.28 -7.51
N GLU A 12 -1.96 12.99 -8.38
CA GLU A 12 -3.34 12.73 -7.97
C GLU A 12 -3.42 11.45 -7.14
N ARG A 13 -3.32 11.60 -5.81
CA ARG A 13 -3.33 10.51 -4.84
C ARG A 13 -4.19 10.87 -3.65
N LYS A 14 -4.78 9.85 -3.03
CA LYS A 14 -5.41 9.97 -1.72
C LYS A 14 -4.39 10.49 -0.71
N SER A 15 -4.86 11.21 0.28
CA SER A 15 -4.03 11.62 1.42
C SER A 15 -3.55 10.41 2.21
N LEU A 16 -2.45 10.55 2.96
CA LEU A 16 -1.97 9.47 3.84
C LEU A 16 -3.05 9.01 4.82
N SER A 17 -3.84 9.94 5.37
CA SER A 17 -4.93 9.63 6.31
C SER A 17 -6.02 8.74 5.72
N GLU A 18 -6.21 8.74 4.40
CA GLU A 18 -7.21 7.89 3.74
C GLU A 18 -6.70 6.46 3.48
N ILE A 19 -5.38 6.27 3.45
CA ILE A 19 -4.75 4.98 3.12
C ILE A 19 -4.01 4.35 4.29
N LYS A 20 -4.00 4.97 5.47
CA LYS A 20 -3.30 4.44 6.65
C LYS A 20 -4.06 4.56 7.96
N ARG A 21 -3.71 3.69 8.89
CA ARG A 21 -3.83 3.86 10.34
C ARG A 21 -2.45 3.83 10.99
N GLY A 22 -2.26 4.54 12.10
CA GLY A 22 -0.98 4.59 12.84
C GLY A 22 -0.11 5.79 12.45
N GLN A 23 0.98 6.04 13.18
CA GLN A 23 1.81 7.25 13.05
C GLN A 23 3.31 6.95 12.87
N ASN A 24 3.69 5.72 12.53
CA ASN A 24 5.08 5.34 12.31
C ASN A 24 5.42 5.26 10.81
N HIS A 25 6.72 5.33 10.48
CA HIS A 25 7.27 5.01 9.15
C HIS A 25 6.70 5.81 7.97
N TYR A 26 6.45 7.11 8.16
CA TYR A 26 5.83 7.96 7.12
C TYR A 26 6.54 7.93 5.77
N ASP A 27 7.87 7.88 5.77
CA ASP A 27 8.73 7.70 4.61
C ASP A 27 8.35 6.45 3.79
N LEU A 28 8.15 5.31 4.46
CA LEU A 28 7.73 4.06 3.84
C LEU A 28 6.29 4.11 3.33
N LEU A 29 5.38 4.70 4.10
CA LEU A 29 3.97 4.80 3.71
C LEU A 29 3.77 5.74 2.53
N GLU A 30 4.58 6.80 2.44
CA GLU A 30 4.55 7.77 1.36
C GLU A 30 5.00 7.14 0.03
N ALA A 31 6.02 6.29 0.05
CA ALA A 31 6.42 5.54 -1.14
C ALA A 31 5.27 4.68 -1.69
N VAL A 32 4.50 4.04 -0.80
CA VAL A 32 3.30 3.28 -1.19
C VAL A 32 2.20 4.22 -1.71
N ARG A 33 2.00 5.39 -1.11
CA ARG A 33 1.01 6.38 -1.57
C ARG A 33 1.26 6.81 -3.01
N LEU A 34 2.53 7.00 -3.37
CA LEU A 34 2.91 7.49 -4.70
C LEU A 34 2.86 6.42 -5.81
N ALA A 35 2.81 5.13 -5.42
CA ALA A 35 2.72 4.02 -6.35
C ALA A 35 1.59 4.21 -7.39
N PRO A 36 1.81 3.84 -8.66
CA PRO A 36 0.74 3.84 -9.66
C PRO A 36 -0.25 2.72 -9.39
N SER A 37 -1.48 2.90 -9.85
CA SER A 37 -2.53 1.88 -9.81
C SER A 37 -3.46 2.02 -11.00
N ALA A 38 -4.07 0.93 -11.41
CA ALA A 38 -5.02 0.95 -12.49
C ALA A 38 -6.24 1.81 -12.13
N THR A 39 -6.70 2.63 -13.07
CA THR A 39 -7.78 3.61 -12.88
C THR A 39 -7.56 4.59 -11.71
N ASN A 40 -6.32 4.72 -11.23
CA ASN A 40 -5.95 5.46 -10.02
C ASN A 40 -6.72 5.01 -8.76
N GLY A 41 -7.15 3.74 -8.72
CA GLY A 41 -8.04 3.22 -7.67
C GLY A 41 -7.41 3.17 -6.28
N GLN A 42 -6.07 3.06 -6.22
CA GLN A 42 -5.26 3.00 -5.00
C GLN A 42 -5.88 2.03 -3.98
N PRO A 43 -5.92 0.72 -4.31
CA PRO A 43 -6.67 -0.27 -3.54
C PRO A 43 -5.92 -0.76 -2.29
N TRP A 44 -4.89 -0.06 -1.83
CA TRP A 44 -4.12 -0.41 -0.63
C TRP A 44 -4.61 0.35 0.60
N PHE A 45 -4.47 -0.29 1.75
CA PHE A 45 -4.55 0.33 3.06
C PHE A 45 -3.43 -0.22 3.95
N LEU A 46 -2.85 0.63 4.77
CA LEU A 46 -1.67 0.35 5.59
C LEU A 46 -2.03 0.48 7.07
N VAL A 47 -1.68 -0.49 7.89
CA VAL A 47 -1.67 -0.31 9.36
C VAL A 47 -0.22 -0.27 9.79
N SER A 48 0.21 0.90 10.24
CA SER A 48 1.59 1.17 10.65
C SER A 48 1.74 1.10 12.17
N GLU A 49 2.60 0.21 12.62
CA GLU A 49 2.97 -0.02 14.01
C GLU A 49 4.46 0.24 14.20
N ALA A 50 4.96 0.16 15.43
CA ALA A 50 6.34 0.53 15.74
C ALA A 50 7.37 -0.32 14.98
N ALA A 51 7.16 -1.65 14.90
CA ALA A 51 8.10 -2.60 14.28
C ALA A 51 7.54 -3.27 13.01
N GLN A 52 6.34 -2.90 12.56
CA GLN A 52 5.70 -3.59 11.45
C GLN A 52 4.70 -2.72 10.70
N ILE A 53 4.53 -3.03 9.42
CA ILE A 53 3.55 -2.42 8.53
C ILE A 53 2.72 -3.54 7.92
N HIS A 54 1.42 -3.53 8.19
CA HIS A 54 0.48 -4.48 7.63
C HIS A 54 -0.17 -3.92 6.38
N LEU A 55 -0.16 -4.69 5.30
CA LEU A 55 -0.68 -4.30 4.01
C LEU A 55 -2.01 -5.00 3.74
N TYR A 56 -3.04 -4.21 3.39
CA TYR A 56 -4.38 -4.69 3.12
C TYR A 56 -4.84 -4.26 1.73
N GLN A 57 -5.57 -5.12 1.04
CA GLN A 57 -6.19 -4.84 -0.26
C GLN A 57 -7.68 -4.57 -0.09
N LYS A 58 -8.17 -3.50 -0.71
CA LYS A 58 -9.59 -3.18 -0.77
C LYS A 58 -10.38 -4.36 -1.33
N SER A 59 -11.44 -4.74 -0.63
CA SER A 59 -12.40 -5.77 -1.01
C SER A 59 -13.47 -5.15 -1.91
N PRO A 60 -13.43 -5.35 -3.24
CA PRO A 60 -14.51 -4.87 -4.10
C PRO A 60 -15.79 -5.65 -3.81
N ASN A 61 -16.94 -4.96 -3.82
CA ASN A 61 -18.26 -5.59 -3.77
C ASN A 61 -18.41 -6.59 -4.94
N PHE A 62 -19.33 -7.54 -4.79
CA PHE A 62 -19.49 -8.70 -5.68
C PHE A 62 -19.52 -8.33 -7.18
N ILE A 63 -20.23 -7.27 -7.55
CA ILE A 63 -20.34 -6.77 -8.94
C ILE A 63 -18.98 -6.28 -9.48
N LYS A 64 -18.21 -5.54 -8.66
CA LYS A 64 -16.89 -5.00 -9.05
C LYS A 64 -15.79 -6.06 -9.00
N LYS A 65 -15.98 -7.13 -8.24
CA LYS A 65 -14.98 -8.20 -8.08
C LYS A 65 -14.58 -8.84 -9.42
N PHE A 66 -15.54 -9.06 -10.33
CA PHE A 66 -15.26 -9.68 -11.62
C PHE A 66 -14.28 -8.87 -12.48
N PHE A 67 -14.38 -7.54 -12.46
CA PHE A 67 -13.55 -6.66 -13.27
C PHE A 67 -12.22 -6.30 -12.59
N TYR A 68 -12.25 -6.00 -11.30
CA TYR A 68 -11.11 -5.37 -10.61
C TYR A 68 -10.21 -6.36 -9.86
N GLN A 69 -10.62 -7.62 -9.64
CA GLN A 69 -9.83 -8.52 -8.79
C GLN A 69 -8.44 -8.82 -9.34
N LYS A 70 -8.29 -8.98 -10.66
CA LYS A 70 -6.98 -9.22 -11.27
C LYS A 70 -6.10 -7.97 -11.25
N MET A 71 -6.69 -6.81 -11.54
CA MET A 71 -5.98 -5.52 -11.56
C MET A 71 -5.53 -5.13 -10.15
N ASN A 72 -6.40 -5.26 -9.15
CA ASN A 72 -6.05 -4.96 -7.76
C ASN A 72 -4.87 -5.81 -7.29
N LYS A 73 -4.77 -7.10 -7.68
CA LYS A 73 -3.61 -7.92 -7.32
C LYS A 73 -2.30 -7.37 -7.90
N ILE A 74 -2.33 -6.87 -9.14
CA ILE A 74 -1.18 -6.24 -9.78
C ILE A 74 -0.84 -4.93 -9.06
N ASP A 75 -1.85 -4.08 -8.80
CA ASP A 75 -1.68 -2.81 -8.09
C ASP A 75 -1.09 -3.03 -6.69
N MET A 76 -1.50 -4.09 -5.99
CA MET A 76 -0.93 -4.44 -4.68
C MET A 76 0.50 -4.95 -4.77
N GLY A 77 0.87 -5.66 -5.86
CA GLY A 77 2.26 -6.01 -6.14
C GLY A 77 3.13 -4.77 -6.37
N ILE A 78 2.61 -3.79 -7.10
CA ILE A 78 3.29 -2.49 -7.33
C ILE A 78 3.45 -1.73 -6.02
N ALA A 79 2.40 -1.67 -5.20
CA ALA A 79 2.46 -1.05 -3.87
C ALA A 79 3.50 -1.72 -2.97
N LEU A 80 3.53 -3.06 -2.96
CA LEU A 80 4.51 -3.83 -2.20
C LEU A 80 5.94 -3.60 -2.69
N ALA A 81 6.15 -3.48 -4.01
CA ALA A 81 7.45 -3.16 -4.58
C ALA A 81 7.95 -1.77 -4.17
N HIS A 82 7.07 -0.76 -4.13
CA HIS A 82 7.44 0.57 -3.62
C HIS A 82 7.80 0.52 -2.13
N LEU A 83 7.05 -0.23 -1.34
CA LEU A 83 7.36 -0.43 0.07
C LEU A 83 8.73 -1.11 0.27
N TRP A 84 8.99 -2.17 -0.51
CA TRP A 84 10.24 -2.91 -0.52
C TRP A 84 11.43 -2.02 -0.90
N LEU A 85 11.30 -1.25 -1.98
CA LEU A 85 12.35 -0.33 -2.43
C LEU A 85 12.60 0.79 -1.43
N ALA A 86 11.56 1.29 -0.76
CA ALA A 86 11.70 2.34 0.24
C ALA A 86 12.45 1.85 1.49
N VAL A 87 12.16 0.65 1.98
CA VAL A 87 12.89 0.10 3.13
C VAL A 87 14.34 -0.24 2.79
N ASP A 88 14.58 -0.77 1.59
CA ASP A 88 15.93 -1.05 1.07
C ASP A 88 16.74 0.24 0.90
N HIS A 89 16.14 1.29 0.35
CA HIS A 89 16.77 2.60 0.21
C HIS A 89 17.21 3.21 1.56
N LEU A 90 16.44 2.94 2.62
CA LEU A 90 16.76 3.39 3.97
C LEU A 90 17.76 2.47 4.69
N ASN A 91 18.25 1.41 4.03
CA ASN A 91 19.17 0.42 4.56
C ASN A 91 18.71 -0.19 5.89
N ARG A 92 17.40 -0.44 6.03
CA ARG A 92 16.83 -1.11 7.20
C ARG A 92 16.70 -2.60 6.91
N ASP A 93 17.04 -3.44 7.87
CA ASP A 93 16.72 -4.86 7.78
C ASP A 93 15.21 -5.04 7.78
N PHE A 94 14.71 -5.98 6.98
CA PHE A 94 13.28 -6.25 6.93
C PHE A 94 12.97 -7.66 6.47
N LYS A 95 11.73 -8.08 6.80
CA LYS A 95 11.15 -9.32 6.29
C LYS A 95 9.71 -9.07 5.87
N ILE A 96 9.35 -9.53 4.68
CA ILE A 96 7.96 -9.58 4.25
C ILE A 96 7.44 -10.99 4.47
N GLU A 97 6.34 -11.12 5.22
CA GLU A 97 5.68 -12.40 5.42
C GLU A 97 4.17 -12.26 5.47
N LYS A 98 3.47 -13.34 5.13
CA LYS A 98 2.03 -13.46 5.40
C LYS A 98 1.86 -14.16 6.74
N LEU A 99 1.28 -13.44 7.70
CA LEU A 99 1.00 -14.00 9.03
C LEU A 99 -0.16 -15.00 8.96
N ALA A 100 -0.13 -15.98 9.88
CA ALA A 100 -1.19 -16.99 9.98
C ALA A 100 -2.51 -16.38 10.47
N GLU A 101 -2.41 -15.42 11.39
CA GLU A 101 -3.54 -14.66 11.92
C GLU A 101 -3.55 -13.25 11.34
N VAL A 102 -4.76 -12.71 11.13
CA VAL A 102 -4.94 -11.34 10.65
C VAL A 102 -4.64 -10.38 11.82
N PRO A 103 -3.63 -9.49 11.70
CA PRO A 103 -3.18 -8.66 12.83
C PRO A 103 -4.22 -7.64 13.29
N ALA A 104 -4.98 -7.10 12.34
CA ALA A 104 -6.09 -6.21 12.63
C ALA A 104 -7.16 -6.31 11.54
N GLU A 105 -8.42 -6.38 11.95
CA GLU A 105 -9.53 -6.24 11.01
C GLU A 105 -9.61 -4.79 10.50
N VAL A 106 -9.78 -4.66 9.18
CA VAL A 106 -9.95 -3.37 8.51
C VAL A 106 -11.18 -3.48 7.61
N GLU A 107 -12.24 -2.78 7.98
CA GLU A 107 -13.53 -2.88 7.32
C GLU A 107 -13.42 -2.59 5.82
N GLY A 108 -13.89 -3.52 4.99
CA GLY A 108 -13.84 -3.39 3.53
C GLY A 108 -12.46 -3.70 2.91
N TYR A 109 -11.53 -4.27 3.66
CA TYR A 109 -10.22 -4.70 3.17
C TYR A 109 -9.89 -6.14 3.59
N ASN A 110 -9.10 -6.82 2.76
CA ASN A 110 -8.53 -8.13 3.06
C ASN A 110 -7.05 -7.96 3.40
N TYR A 111 -6.58 -8.63 4.45
CA TYR A 111 -5.17 -8.72 4.77
C TYR A 111 -4.37 -9.44 3.67
N LEU A 112 -3.20 -8.90 3.32
CA LEU A 112 -2.27 -9.52 2.37
C LEU A 112 -1.01 -10.04 3.05
N CYS A 113 -0.26 -9.15 3.68
CA CYS A 113 1.05 -9.45 4.24
C CYS A 113 1.50 -8.39 5.25
N THR A 114 2.66 -8.60 5.84
CA THR A 114 3.29 -7.72 6.81
C THR A 114 4.76 -7.57 6.47
N LEU A 115 5.21 -6.32 6.45
CA LEU A 115 6.62 -5.97 6.47
C LEU A 115 7.01 -5.78 7.94
N LYS A 116 7.93 -6.61 8.43
CA LYS A 116 8.58 -6.47 9.73
C LYS A 116 9.89 -5.73 9.55
N LEU A 117 10.12 -4.74 10.41
CA LEU A 117 11.32 -3.93 10.52
C LEU A 117 12.15 -4.38 11.73
#